data_AF-A0A2W4SM92-F1
#
_entry.id   AF-A0A2W4SM92-F1
#
_cell.length_a   1.000
_cell.length_b   1.000
_cell.length_c   1.000
_cell.angle_alpha   90.00
_cell.angle_beta   90.00
_cell.angle_gamma   90.00
#
_symmetry.space_group_name_H-M   'P 1'
#
loop_
_entity.id
_entity.type
_entity.pdbx_description
1 polymer ?
#
loop_
_entity_poly.entity_id
_entity_poly.type
_entity_poly.pdbx_seq_one_letter_code
_entity_poly.pdbx_strand_id
1 'polypeptide(L)'
;MHVPAATWSPPTPQHGAVILTRTWRIVTYGDQAPRGARLYVALGPGSLAGGYERLFPFLEAERLCHRHVRSPELLQRLEGLAAWAGKSVAVDLPESADPADLARALDDLLAGQGFTGPSLIAGATPFGGKTGLVFLRRADRRAEQGGARQWLARLLGEGRPGHAHHGVGVHG
;
A
#
# COMPACT_ATOMS: atom_id res chain seq x y z
N MET A 1 -23.96 -0.56 -19.88
CA MET A 1 -22.57 -0.30 -19.42
C MET A 1 -22.67 0.63 -18.23
N HIS A 2 -22.41 0.12 -17.01
CA HIS A 2 -22.49 0.92 -15.80
C HIS A 2 -21.16 1.66 -15.65
N VAL A 3 -21.17 2.98 -15.82
CA VAL A 3 -20.03 3.82 -15.42
C VAL A 3 -19.96 3.72 -13.89
N PRO A 4 -18.82 3.34 -13.28
CA PRO A 4 -18.69 3.36 -11.83
C PRO A 4 -18.89 4.78 -11.33
N ALA A 5 -19.70 4.93 -10.28
CA ALA A 5 -19.90 6.21 -9.60
C ALA A 5 -18.55 6.74 -9.08
N ALA A 6 -18.36 8.05 -9.25
CA ALA A 6 -17.14 8.84 -8.97
C ALA A 6 -16.05 8.10 -8.18
N THR A 7 -15.07 7.55 -8.90
CA THR A 7 -13.75 7.29 -8.36
C THR A 7 -13.25 8.58 -7.74
N TRP A 8 -13.15 8.64 -6.42
CA TRP A 8 -12.45 9.73 -5.76
C TRP A 8 -11.09 9.89 -6.45
N SER A 9 -10.91 11.03 -7.10
CA SER A 9 -9.66 11.40 -7.77
C SER A 9 -8.84 12.14 -6.74
N PRO A 10 -7.94 11.45 -6.00
CA PRO A 10 -7.04 12.16 -5.10
C PRO A 10 -6.35 13.29 -5.87
N PRO A 11 -6.17 14.47 -5.25
CA PRO A 11 -5.39 15.51 -5.89
C PRO A 11 -4.04 14.94 -6.31
N THR A 12 -3.54 15.42 -7.45
CA THR A 12 -2.16 15.15 -7.84
C THR A 12 -1.27 15.71 -6.74
N PRO A 13 -0.36 14.91 -6.15
CA PRO A 13 0.57 15.41 -5.16
C PRO A 13 1.40 16.52 -5.79
N GLN A 14 1.65 17.58 -5.04
CA GLN A 14 2.42 18.74 -5.47
C GLN A 14 3.90 18.39 -5.66
N HIS A 15 4.41 17.42 -4.88
CA HIS A 15 5.83 17.10 -4.79
C HIS A 15 6.20 15.68 -5.25
N GLY A 16 5.24 14.88 -5.71
CA GLY A 16 5.43 13.45 -5.99
C GLY A 16 5.10 13.07 -7.43
N ALA A 17 5.72 11.99 -7.91
CA ALA A 17 5.32 11.36 -9.15
C ALA A 17 4.16 10.38 -8.90
N VAL A 18 3.21 10.33 -9.83
CA VAL A 18 2.05 9.43 -9.77
C VAL A 18 2.15 8.39 -10.86
N ILE A 19 2.08 7.11 -10.48
CA ILE A 19 2.03 5.98 -11.40
C ILE A 19 0.73 5.23 -11.19
N LEU A 20 0.00 5.02 -12.28
CA LEU A 20 -1.27 4.30 -12.27
C LEU A 20 -1.07 2.90 -12.83
N THR A 21 -1.53 1.90 -12.07
CA THR A 21 -1.62 0.52 -12.52
C THR A 21 -3.10 0.12 -12.63
N ARG A 22 -3.37 -1.13 -13.01
CA ARG A 22 -4.74 -1.68 -12.97
C ARG A 22 -5.36 -1.66 -11.57
N THR A 23 -4.55 -1.61 -10.51
CA THR A 23 -5.07 -1.80 -9.16
C THR A 23 -4.63 -0.73 -8.17
N TRP A 24 -3.36 -0.34 -8.25
CA TRP A 24 -2.74 0.67 -7.40
C TRP A 24 -2.64 2.01 -8.12
N ARG A 25 -2.88 3.09 -7.38
CA ARG A 25 -2.22 4.37 -7.60
C ARG A 25 -1.01 4.43 -6.68
N ILE A 26 0.16 4.65 -7.26
CA ILE A 26 1.45 4.68 -6.57
C ILE A 26 1.96 6.10 -6.59
N VAL A 27 2.37 6.61 -5.44
CA VAL A 27 2.95 7.94 -5.28
C VAL A 27 4.37 7.79 -4.75
N THR A 28 5.32 8.44 -5.41
CA THR A 28 6.74 8.37 -5.08
C THR A 28 7.33 9.75 -4.92
N TYR A 29 8.31 9.86 -4.02
CA TYR A 29 9.01 11.11 -3.74
C TYR A 29 10.52 10.89 -3.85
N GLY A 30 11.19 11.72 -4.66
CA GLY A 30 12.63 11.61 -4.91
C GLY A 30 13.07 10.29 -5.58
N ASP A 31 14.39 10.07 -5.62
CA ASP A 31 15.01 8.95 -6.33
C ASP A 31 15.46 7.79 -5.41
N GLN A 32 15.25 7.92 -4.10
CA GLN A 32 15.63 6.87 -3.15
C GLN A 32 14.54 5.79 -3.06
N ALA A 33 14.96 4.52 -3.15
CA ALA A 33 14.05 3.41 -2.93
C ALA A 33 13.72 3.31 -1.42
N PRO A 34 12.44 3.18 -1.04
CA PRO A 34 12.08 2.94 0.34
C PRO A 34 12.47 1.50 0.73
N ARG A 35 13.57 1.38 1.48
CA ARG A 35 14.16 0.10 1.93
C ARG A 35 13.75 -0.30 3.35
N GLY A 36 12.99 0.55 4.03
CA GLY A 36 12.55 0.33 5.40
C GLY A 36 11.39 -0.65 5.51
N ALA A 37 10.81 -0.70 6.71
CA ALA A 37 9.58 -1.44 6.94
C ALA A 37 8.43 -0.91 6.07
N ARG A 38 7.37 -1.71 5.96
CA ARG A 38 6.13 -1.31 5.30
C ARG A 38 5.01 -1.27 6.32
N LEU A 39 4.23 -0.20 6.28
CA LEU A 39 2.96 -0.12 7.01
C LEU A 39 1.80 -0.36 6.04
N TYR A 40 0.74 -0.95 6.57
CA TYR A 40 -0.54 -1.05 5.89
C TYR A 40 -1.61 -0.32 6.71
N VAL A 41 -2.46 0.45 6.04
CA VAL A 41 -3.70 0.94 6.62
C VAL A 41 -4.84 0.17 5.95
N ALA A 42 -5.63 -0.51 6.78
CA ALA A 42 -6.64 -1.47 6.37
C ALA A 42 -8.03 -0.84 6.36
N LEU A 43 -8.26 0.20 5.56
CA LEU A 43 -9.60 0.76 5.35
C LEU A 43 -10.44 -0.19 4.48
N GLY A 44 -11.64 -0.51 4.93
CA GLY A 44 -12.66 -1.20 4.14
C GLY A 44 -13.31 -0.26 3.11
N PRO A 45 -14.10 -0.79 2.17
CA PRO A 45 -14.65 -0.03 1.05
C PRO A 45 -15.46 1.20 1.48
N GLY A 46 -16.29 1.08 2.52
CA GLY A 46 -17.11 2.17 3.04
C GLY A 46 -16.32 3.27 3.76
N SER A 47 -15.08 2.99 4.19
CA SER A 47 -14.22 3.94 4.90
C SER A 47 -13.11 4.52 4.04
N LEU A 48 -13.02 4.09 2.77
CA LEU A 48 -11.90 4.37 1.89
C LEU A 48 -11.78 5.86 1.54
N ALA A 49 -12.89 6.50 1.11
CA ALA A 49 -12.89 7.91 0.74
C ALA A 49 -12.52 8.82 1.93
N GLY A 50 -13.24 8.71 3.04
CA GLY A 50 -12.97 9.52 4.24
C GLY A 50 -11.60 9.24 4.85
N GLY A 51 -11.13 7.99 4.83
CA GLY A 51 -9.79 7.67 5.28
C GLY A 51 -8.71 8.29 4.40
N TYR A 52 -8.90 8.32 3.08
CA TYR A 52 -7.93 8.93 2.18
C TYR A 52 -7.86 10.46 2.30
N GLU A 53 -9.00 11.13 2.49
CA GLU A 53 -9.04 12.58 2.76
C GLU A 53 -8.20 12.98 3.98
N ARG A 54 -8.13 12.09 4.99
CA ARG A 54 -7.27 12.29 6.16
C ARG A 54 -5.82 11.92 5.89
N LEU A 55 -5.58 10.74 5.32
CA LEU A 55 -4.25 10.18 5.16
C LEU A 55 -3.38 10.97 4.19
N PHE A 56 -3.92 11.38 3.04
CA PHE A 56 -3.06 11.82 1.94
C PHE A 56 -2.38 13.17 2.18
N PRO A 57 -3.05 14.18 2.79
CA PRO A 57 -2.35 15.40 3.19
C PRO A 57 -1.16 15.12 4.10
N PHE A 58 -1.30 14.20 5.05
CA PHE A 58 -0.23 13.80 5.95
C PHE A 58 0.91 13.08 5.21
N LEU A 59 0.58 12.07 4.38
CA LEU A 59 1.57 11.34 3.59
C LEU A 59 2.34 12.24 2.62
N GLU A 60 1.69 13.28 2.09
CA GLU A 60 2.32 14.27 1.24
C GLU A 60 3.24 15.22 2.01
N ALA A 61 2.81 15.71 3.16
CA ALA A 61 3.63 16.55 4.03
C ALA A 61 4.92 15.83 4.45
N GLU A 62 4.80 14.56 4.81
CA GLU A 62 5.92 13.70 5.20
C GLU A 62 6.70 13.13 3.99
N ARG A 63 6.24 13.39 2.75
CA ARG A 63 6.83 12.88 1.50
C ARG A 63 7.04 11.36 1.51
N LEU A 64 6.06 10.63 2.05
CA LEU A 64 6.12 9.19 2.20
C LEU A 64 5.64 8.48 0.94
N CYS A 65 6.51 7.63 0.37
CA CYS A 65 6.13 6.76 -0.73
C CYS A 65 4.99 5.85 -0.30
N HIS A 66 3.92 5.83 -1.08
CA HIS A 66 2.74 5.06 -0.72
C HIS A 66 1.99 4.58 -1.96
N ARG A 67 1.14 3.57 -1.77
CA ARG A 67 0.22 3.09 -2.79
C ARG A 67 -1.13 2.80 -2.19
N HIS A 68 -2.17 3.10 -2.95
CA HIS A 68 -3.55 2.91 -2.50
C HIS A 68 -4.44 2.38 -3.62
N VAL A 69 -5.50 1.68 -3.24
CA VAL A 69 -6.50 1.17 -4.17
C VAL A 69 -7.26 2.34 -4.78
N ARG A 70 -7.52 2.24 -6.09
CA ARG A 70 -8.10 3.34 -6.88
C ARG A 70 -9.57 3.62 -6.60
N SER A 71 -10.33 2.65 -6.10
CA SER A 71 -11.74 2.86 -5.75
C SER A 71 -12.27 1.81 -4.76
N PRO A 72 -13.36 2.12 -4.04
CA PRO A 72 -14.05 1.17 -3.16
C PRO A 72 -14.50 -0.11 -3.89
N GLU A 73 -15.04 0.01 -5.11
CA GLU A 73 -15.55 -1.11 -5.91
C GLU A 73 -14.40 -2.04 -6.31
N LEU A 74 -13.24 -1.46 -6.63
CA LEU A 74 -12.05 -2.24 -6.91
C LEU A 74 -11.59 -2.98 -5.65
N LEU A 75 -11.60 -2.35 -4.48
CA LEU A 75 -11.26 -3.02 -3.23
C LEU A 75 -12.20 -4.22 -2.95
N GLN A 76 -13.52 -4.03 -3.07
CA GLN A 76 -14.51 -5.11 -2.90
C GLN A 76 -14.22 -6.31 -3.80
N ARG A 77 -13.86 -6.06 -5.07
CA ARG A 77 -13.52 -7.14 -6.02
C ARG A 77 -12.23 -7.87 -5.66
N LEU A 78 -11.33 -7.23 -4.92
CA LEU A 78 -10.02 -7.78 -4.55
C LEU A 78 -10.02 -8.47 -3.19
N GLU A 79 -10.97 -8.18 -2.30
CA GLU A 79 -11.03 -8.77 -0.95
C GLU A 79 -11.08 -10.31 -0.98
N GLY A 80 -11.60 -10.92 -2.04
CA GLY A 80 -11.57 -12.37 -2.27
C GLY A 80 -10.20 -12.96 -2.65
N LEU A 81 -9.18 -12.13 -2.88
CA LEU A 81 -7.83 -12.55 -3.25
C LEU A 81 -6.90 -12.54 -2.04
N ALA A 82 -6.29 -13.68 -1.70
CA ALA A 82 -5.38 -13.80 -0.56
C ALA A 82 -4.21 -12.80 -0.56
N ALA A 83 -3.73 -12.43 -1.76
CA ALA A 83 -2.68 -11.41 -1.91
C ALA A 83 -3.11 -10.01 -1.44
N TRP A 84 -4.41 -9.73 -1.46
CA TRP A 84 -5.04 -8.44 -1.23
C TRP A 84 -5.72 -8.28 0.11
N ALA A 85 -5.93 -9.37 0.86
CA ALA A 85 -6.61 -9.40 2.17
C ALA A 85 -6.33 -8.16 3.03
N GLY A 86 -7.20 -7.15 2.91
CA GLY A 86 -7.18 -5.91 3.68
C GLY A 86 -6.17 -4.82 3.32
N LYS A 87 -5.44 -4.95 2.21
CA LYS A 87 -4.42 -3.95 1.83
C LYS A 87 -5.03 -2.83 0.99
N SER A 88 -5.65 -1.84 1.62
CA SER A 88 -6.17 -0.67 0.90
C SER A 88 -5.13 0.44 0.74
N VAL A 89 -4.29 0.68 1.74
CA VAL A 89 -3.10 1.56 1.65
C VAL A 89 -1.86 0.81 2.11
N ALA A 90 -0.76 0.97 1.37
CA ALA A 90 0.57 0.56 1.81
C ALA A 90 1.49 1.78 1.80
N VAL A 91 2.23 1.98 2.89
CA VAL A 91 3.20 3.06 3.07
C VAL A 91 4.58 2.42 3.18
N ASP A 92 5.49 2.82 2.30
CA ASP A 92 6.84 2.30 2.21
C ASP A 92 7.78 3.30 2.90
N LEU A 93 8.44 2.89 3.99
CA LEU A 93 9.27 3.77 4.80
C LEU A 93 10.72 3.83 4.28
N PRO A 94 11.42 4.96 4.49
CA PRO A 94 12.88 4.98 4.37
C PRO A 94 13.51 4.11 5.47
N GLU A 95 14.75 3.66 5.24
CA GLU A 95 15.46 2.75 6.16
C GLU A 95 15.72 3.36 7.54
N SER A 96 15.87 4.69 7.61
CA SER A 96 16.15 5.42 8.84
C SER A 96 14.91 5.74 9.69
N ALA A 97 13.69 5.52 9.18
CA ALA A 97 12.47 5.86 9.91
C ALA A 97 12.06 4.77 10.89
N ASP A 98 11.59 5.19 12.08
CA ASP A 98 10.97 4.27 13.03
C ASP A 98 9.54 3.93 12.58
N PRO A 99 9.24 2.66 12.25
CA PRO A 99 7.89 2.28 11.83
C PRO A 99 6.86 2.38 12.95
N ALA A 100 7.26 2.33 14.23
CA ALA A 100 6.32 2.44 15.35
C ALA A 100 5.79 3.87 15.51
N ASP A 101 6.64 4.88 15.31
CA ASP A 101 6.25 6.28 15.38
C ASP A 101 5.28 6.64 14.26
N LEU A 102 5.58 6.23 13.03
CA LEU A 102 4.67 6.44 11.91
C LEU A 102 3.36 5.65 12.07
N ALA A 103 3.42 4.41 12.57
CA ALA A 103 2.21 3.64 12.84
C ALA A 103 1.30 4.34 13.87
N ARG A 104 1.89 4.96 14.89
CA ARG A 104 1.16 5.76 15.89
C ARG A 104 0.54 7.00 15.28
N ALA A 105 1.28 7.76 14.49
CA ALA A 105 0.77 8.95 13.82
C ALA A 105 -0.42 8.63 12.90
N LEU A 106 -0.32 7.55 12.12
CA LEU A 106 -1.42 7.07 11.26
C LEU A 106 -2.63 6.62 12.07
N ASP A 107 -2.43 5.91 13.18
CA ASP A 107 -3.50 5.45 14.07
C ASP A 107 -4.22 6.63 14.74
N ASP A 108 -3.48 7.63 15.23
CA ASP A 108 -4.04 8.84 15.82
C ASP A 108 -4.86 9.66 14.82
N LEU A 109 -4.39 9.74 13.57
CA LEU A 109 -5.07 10.46 12.49
C LEU A 109 -6.45 9.85 12.13
N LEU A 110 -6.59 8.54 12.31
CA LEU A 110 -7.79 7.78 11.98
C LEU A 110 -8.72 7.57 13.20
N ALA A 111 -8.22 7.85 14.40
CA ALA A 111 -8.95 7.63 15.64
C ALA A 111 -10.26 8.45 15.72
N GLY A 112 -11.31 7.83 16.29
CA GLY A 112 -12.59 8.49 16.52
C GLY A 112 -13.43 8.77 15.27
N GLN A 113 -12.99 8.37 14.08
CA GLN A 113 -13.72 8.61 12.82
C GLN A 113 -14.72 7.51 12.45
N GLY A 114 -14.77 6.40 13.20
CA GLY A 114 -15.66 5.27 12.89
C GLY A 114 -15.27 4.50 11.63
N PHE A 115 -14.01 4.61 11.18
CA PHE A 115 -13.52 3.83 10.06
C PHE A 115 -13.47 2.34 10.39
N THR A 116 -13.75 1.52 9.39
CA THR A 116 -13.80 0.07 9.50
C THR A 116 -12.89 -0.58 8.47
N GLY A 117 -12.56 -1.85 8.69
CA GLY A 117 -11.83 -2.68 7.77
C GLY A 117 -11.45 -4.01 8.41
N PRO A 118 -10.65 -4.83 7.71
CA PRO A 118 -10.32 -6.15 8.20
C PRO A 118 -9.38 -6.10 9.40
N SER A 119 -9.59 -7.05 10.33
CA SER A 119 -8.81 -7.19 11.56
C SER A 119 -7.47 -7.90 11.37
N LEU A 120 -7.21 -8.46 10.18
CA LEU A 120 -6.02 -9.23 9.87
C LEU A 120 -5.53 -8.97 8.44
N ILE A 121 -4.21 -8.85 8.29
CA ILE A 121 -3.52 -8.79 7.00
C ILE A 121 -2.43 -9.87 6.99
N ALA A 122 -2.47 -10.75 5.98
CA ALA A 122 -1.47 -11.80 5.83
C ALA A 122 -0.04 -11.23 5.71
N GLY A 123 0.85 -11.69 6.58
CA GLY A 123 2.26 -11.27 6.63
C GLY A 123 2.50 -9.89 7.25
N ALA A 124 1.51 -9.35 7.98
CA ALA A 124 1.66 -8.13 8.77
C ALA A 124 1.09 -8.34 10.18
N THR A 125 1.65 -7.62 11.16
CA THR A 125 1.23 -7.68 12.57
C THR A 125 0.42 -6.43 12.88
N PRO A 126 -0.73 -6.51 13.58
CA PRO A 126 -1.45 -5.32 14.00
C PRO A 126 -0.59 -4.46 14.94
N PHE A 127 -0.68 -3.14 14.82
CA PHE A 127 0.08 -2.21 15.67
C PHE A 127 -0.38 -2.23 17.14
N GLY A 128 -1.65 -2.57 17.40
CA GLY A 128 -2.24 -2.52 18.75
C GLY A 128 -2.64 -1.10 19.20
N GLY A 129 -2.90 -0.20 18.24
CA GLY A 129 -3.37 1.16 18.50
C GLY A 129 -4.89 1.29 18.73
N LYS A 130 -5.38 2.53 18.74
CA LYS A 130 -6.77 2.93 18.99
C LYS A 130 -7.74 2.43 17.93
N THR A 131 -7.31 2.34 16.68
CA THR A 131 -8.20 2.04 15.54
C THR A 131 -8.23 0.56 15.18
N GLY A 132 -7.14 -0.15 15.44
CA GLY A 132 -6.95 -1.52 14.93
C GLY A 132 -6.76 -1.60 13.41
N LEU A 133 -6.61 -0.48 12.70
CA LEU A 133 -6.51 -0.44 11.23
C LEU A 133 -5.08 -0.39 10.70
N VAL A 134 -4.08 -0.18 11.58
CA VAL A 134 -2.67 -0.05 11.19
C VAL A 134 -1.93 -1.36 11.44
N PHE A 135 -1.23 -1.84 10.42
CA PHE A 135 -0.46 -3.08 10.46
C PHE A 135 0.98 -2.84 10.03
N LEU A 136 1.91 -3.53 10.70
CA LEU A 136 3.34 -3.47 10.43
C LEU A 136 3.80 -4.73 9.72
N ARG A 137 4.51 -4.54 8.61
CA ARG A 137 5.29 -5.59 7.96
C ARG A 137 6.76 -5.21 8.02
N ARG A 138 7.55 -6.03 8.71
CA ARG A 138 9.01 -5.87 8.75
C ARG A 138 9.58 -6.00 7.34
N ALA A 139 10.62 -5.22 7.06
CA ALA A 139 11.38 -5.38 5.84
C ALA A 139 11.93 -6.81 5.77
N ASP A 140 11.66 -7.50 4.67
CA ASP A 140 12.48 -8.66 4.33
C ASP A 140 13.89 -8.12 4.06
N ARG A 141 14.91 -8.58 4.81
CA ARG A 141 16.34 -8.23 4.59
C ARG A 141 16.88 -8.75 3.25
N ARG A 142 16.09 -8.70 2.17
CA ARG A 142 16.61 -8.91 0.83
C ARG A 142 17.31 -7.62 0.45
N ALA A 143 18.61 -7.73 0.19
CA ALA A 143 19.42 -6.63 -0.33
C ALA A 143 18.75 -6.06 -1.59
N GLU A 144 17.97 -5.00 -1.43
CA GLU A 144 17.46 -4.24 -2.56
C GLU A 144 18.64 -3.48 -3.16
N GLN A 145 19.32 -4.11 -4.12
CA GLN A 145 20.28 -3.44 -4.98
C GLN A 145 19.49 -2.58 -5.97
N GLY A 146 19.53 -1.26 -5.79
CA GLY A 146 18.95 -0.31 -6.73
C GLY A 146 18.32 0.95 -6.15
N GLY A 147 18.08 1.94 -7.01
CA GLY A 147 17.36 3.18 -6.70
C GLY A 147 15.84 3.08 -6.95
N ALA A 148 15.10 4.17 -6.74
CA ALA A 148 13.63 4.20 -6.84
C ALA A 148 13.09 3.63 -8.17
N ARG A 149 13.81 3.84 -9.28
CA ARG A 149 13.45 3.30 -10.60
C ARG A 149 13.43 1.76 -10.64
N GLN A 150 14.39 1.10 -10.01
CA GLN A 150 14.44 -0.37 -9.95
C GLN A 150 13.40 -0.93 -8.98
N TRP A 151 13.15 -0.25 -7.86
CA TRP A 151 12.04 -0.57 -6.96
C TRP A 151 10.68 -0.46 -7.68
N LEU A 152 10.46 0.62 -8.43
CA LEU A 152 9.27 0.82 -9.26
C LEU A 152 9.11 -0.26 -10.33
N ALA A 153 10.16 -0.55 -11.11
CA ALA A 153 10.13 -1.61 -12.12
C ALA A 153 9.72 -2.96 -11.52
N ARG A 154 10.20 -3.29 -10.31
CA ARG A 154 9.79 -4.51 -9.60
C ARG A 154 8.33 -4.48 -9.15
N LEU A 155 7.85 -3.35 -8.63
CA LEU A 155 6.44 -3.19 -8.24
C LEU A 155 5.50 -3.35 -9.44
N LEU A 156 5.92 -2.88 -10.60
CA LEU A 156 5.19 -2.97 -11.85
C LEU A 156 5.32 -4.35 -12.53
N GLY A 157 6.17 -5.23 -12.00
CA GLY A 157 6.40 -6.58 -12.54
C GLY A 157 7.42 -6.64 -13.67
N GLU A 158 8.05 -5.52 -14.03
CA GLU A 158 9.07 -5.41 -15.09
C GLU A 158 10.42 -6.04 -14.71
N GLY A 159 10.59 -6.47 -13.44
CA GLY A 159 11.81 -7.08 -12.92
C GLY A 159 11.67 -8.54 -12.46
N ARG A 160 10.58 -9.25 -12.81
CA ARG A 160 10.52 -10.69 -12.56
C ARG A 160 11.30 -11.41 -13.67
N PRO A 161 12.36 -12.21 -13.36
CA PRO A 161 12.71 -13.27 -14.29
C PRO A 161 11.44 -14.11 -14.45
N GLY A 162 11.03 -14.34 -15.69
CA GLY A 162 9.87 -15.19 -15.99
C GLY A 162 9.99 -16.46 -15.17
N HIS A 163 8.89 -16.86 -14.52
CA HIS A 163 8.83 -18.13 -13.83
C HIS A 163 9.35 -19.21 -14.79
N ALA A 164 10.52 -19.78 -14.47
CA ALA A 164 10.99 -20.97 -15.16
C ALA A 164 9.90 -22.02 -14.95
N HIS A 165 9.22 -22.36 -16.04
CA HIS A 165 8.31 -23.49 -16.11
C HIS A 165 9.06 -24.70 -15.55
N HIS A 166 8.71 -25.12 -14.34
CA HIS A 166 9.03 -26.47 -13.90
C HIS A 166 8.17 -27.39 -14.77
N GLY A 167 8.78 -27.90 -15.85
CA GLY A 167 8.20 -28.93 -16.67
C GLY A 167 7.90 -30.14 -15.80
N VAL A 168 6.61 -30.40 -15.62
CA VAL A 168 6.10 -31.69 -15.13
C VAL A 168 6.48 -32.75 -16.17
N GLY A 169 6.93 -33.89 -15.68
CA GLY A 169 7.61 -34.94 -16.45
C GLY A 169 6.84 -35.51 -17.65
N VAL A 170 7.60 -36.18 -18.50
CA VAL A 170 7.10 -37.13 -19.48
C VAL A 170 7.76 -38.46 -19.18
N HIS A 171 6.92 -39.48 -18.97
CA HIS A 171 7.30 -40.88 -18.87
C HIS A 171 8.12 -41.34 -20.07
N GLY A 172 9.11 -42.19 -19.80
CA GLY A 172 9.74 -43.12 -20.73
C GLY A 172 10.04 -44.40 -19.98
#